data_AF-A0A968D7H1-F1
#
_entry.id   AF-A0A968D7H1-F1
#
_cell.length_a   1.000
_cell.length_b   1.000
_cell.length_c   1.000
_cell.angle_alpha   90.00
_cell.angle_beta   90.00
_cell.angle_gamma   90.00
#
_symmetry.space_group_name_H-M   'P 1'
#
loop_
_entity.id
_entity.type
_entity.pdbx_description
1 polymer ?
#
loop_
_entity_poly.entity_id
_entity_poly.type
_entity_poly.pdbx_seq_one_letter_code
_entity_poly.pdbx_strand_id
1 'polypeptide(L)'
;GNITLKRGVTQSFDLIDWLKKVENGVIERANVSITLQDENHQEVLKWNLFEAWPCKWTGPDLKASADEMAIETLEICIERLETQKV
;
A
#
# COMPACT_ATOMS: atom_id res chain seq x y z
N GLY A 1 -2.14 -14.03 -1.12
CA GLY A 1 -1.87 -13.63 0.28
C GLY A 1 -2.12 -12.14 0.42
N ASN A 2 -2.24 -11.59 1.63
CA ASN A 2 -2.55 -10.16 1.80
C ASN A 2 -1.40 -9.42 2.48
N ILE A 3 -1.12 -8.22 1.99
CA ILE A 3 -0.13 -7.29 2.53
C ILE A 3 -0.85 -6.06 3.04
N THR A 4 -0.56 -5.66 4.29
CA THR A 4 -1.18 -4.49 4.91
C THR A 4 -0.18 -3.35 5.00
N LEU A 5 -0.52 -2.23 4.39
CA LEU A 5 0.25 -0.98 4.45
C LEU A 5 -0.50 0.04 5.30
N LYS A 6 0.23 0.77 6.14
CA LYS A 6 -0.32 1.88 6.93
C LYS A 6 0.48 3.15 6.62
N ARG A 7 -0.22 4.25 6.35
CA ARG A 7 0.41 5.54 6.10
C ARG A 7 -0.42 6.68 6.66
N GLY A 8 0.22 7.81 6.93
CA GLY A 8 -0.51 9.06 7.15
C GLY A 8 -1.29 9.46 5.91
N VAL A 9 -2.43 10.11 6.09
CA VAL A 9 -3.17 10.72 4.98
C VAL A 9 -2.27 11.77 4.30
N THR A 10 -2.18 11.68 2.98
CA THR A 10 -1.33 12.58 2.18
C THR A 10 -2.15 13.25 1.08
N GLN A 11 -1.53 14.20 0.36
CA GLN A 11 -2.13 14.79 -0.85
C GLN A 11 -2.04 13.87 -2.09
N SER A 12 -1.31 12.74 -2.03
CA SER A 12 -1.27 11.76 -3.12
C SER A 12 -2.50 10.84 -3.06
N PHE A 13 -3.28 10.90 -4.14
CA PHE A 13 -4.49 10.09 -4.33
C PHE A 13 -4.23 8.80 -5.09
N ASP A 14 -2.99 8.49 -5.49
CA ASP A 14 -2.71 7.36 -6.41
C ASP A 14 -3.25 6.02 -5.89
N LEU A 15 -3.08 5.73 -4.60
CA LEU A 15 -3.62 4.51 -3.97
C LEU A 15 -5.15 4.53 -3.86
N ILE A 16 -5.74 5.70 -3.63
CA ILE A 16 -7.20 5.87 -3.53
C ILE A 16 -7.83 5.75 -4.91
N ASP A 17 -7.21 6.30 -5.95
CA ASP A 17 -7.70 6.19 -7.32
C ASP A 17 -7.57 4.75 -7.82
N TRP A 18 -6.52 4.04 -7.44
CA TRP A 18 -6.40 2.60 -7.68
C TRP A 18 -7.52 1.80 -6.98
N LEU A 19 -7.82 2.12 -5.72
CA LEU A 19 -8.96 1.53 -4.99
C LEU A 19 -10.30 1.82 -5.67
N LYS A 20 -10.56 3.08 -6.05
CA LYS A 20 -11.82 3.50 -6.69
C LYS A 20 -12.07 2.76 -8.01
N LYS A 21 -11.02 2.46 -8.78
CA LYS A 21 -11.17 1.64 -9.99
C LYS A 21 -11.75 0.26 -9.66
N VAL A 22 -11.21 -0.39 -8.62
CA VAL A 22 -11.69 -1.69 -8.14
C VAL A 22 -13.12 -1.59 -7.62
N GLU A 23 -13.46 -0.55 -6.85
CA GLU A 23 -14.83 -0.30 -6.37
C GLU A 23 -15.84 -0.12 -7.52
N ASN A 24 -15.41 0.48 -8.63
CA ASN A 24 -16.21 0.63 -9.85
C ASN A 24 -16.25 -0.65 -10.71
N GLY A 25 -15.77 -1.79 -10.20
CA GLY A 25 -15.78 -3.08 -10.89
C GLY A 25 -14.63 -3.28 -11.88
N VAL A 26 -13.69 -2.34 -11.97
CA VAL A 26 -12.50 -2.45 -12.82
C VAL A 26 -11.32 -2.89 -11.97
N ILE A 27 -11.06 -4.20 -11.96
CA ILE A 27 -9.94 -4.77 -11.21
C ILE A 27 -8.64 -4.55 -12.00
N GLU A 28 -7.96 -3.46 -11.69
CA GLU A 28 -6.63 -3.17 -12.23
C GLU A 28 -5.56 -3.85 -11.38
N ARG A 29 -4.88 -4.86 -11.95
CA ARG A 29 -3.74 -5.53 -11.32
C ARG A 29 -2.47 -4.71 -11.52
N ALA A 30 -1.62 -4.64 -10.51
CA ALA A 30 -0.32 -3.98 -10.59
C ALA A 30 0.79 -4.82 -9.95
N ASN A 31 2.00 -4.70 -10.47
CA ASN A 31 3.19 -5.22 -9.78
C ASN A 31 3.71 -4.13 -8.83
N VAL A 32 3.97 -4.49 -7.57
CA VAL A 32 4.42 -3.57 -6.53
C VAL A 32 5.76 -4.04 -5.99
N SER A 33 6.70 -3.13 -5.79
CA SER A 33 7.97 -3.44 -5.11
C SER A 33 8.06 -2.68 -3.80
N ILE A 34 8.40 -3.38 -2.73
CA ILE A 34 8.79 -2.78 -1.45
C ILE A 34 10.30 -2.94 -1.34
N THR A 35 11.02 -1.83 -1.28
CA THR A 35 12.50 -1.83 -1.19
C THR A 35 12.93 -1.39 0.20
N LEU A 36 13.78 -2.19 0.84
CA LEU A 36 14.56 -1.80 2.00
C LEU A 36 15.83 -1.10 1.54
N GLN A 37 16.11 0.07 2.11
CA GLN A 37 17.33 0.84 1.86
C GLN A 37 18.21 0.91 3.10
N ASP A 38 19.53 1.03 2.90
CA ASP A 38 20.50 1.34 3.96
C ASP A 38 20.54 2.83 4.31
N GLU A 39 21.42 3.22 5.23
CA GLU A 39 21.61 4.61 5.64
C GLU A 39 22.13 5.55 4.53
N ASN A 40 22.66 4.98 3.45
CA ASN A 40 23.13 5.69 2.26
C ASN A 40 22.09 5.68 1.13
N HIS A 41 20.86 5.26 1.42
CA HIS A 41 19.76 5.08 0.46
C HIS A 41 20.04 4.04 -0.64
N GLN A 42 20.96 3.11 -0.43
CA GLN A 42 21.21 2.00 -1.35
C GLN A 42 20.22 0.86 -1.09
N GLU A 43 19.70 0.25 -2.16
CA GLU A 43 18.80 -0.89 -2.03
C GLU A 43 19.55 -2.11 -1.42
N VAL A 44 18.99 -2.70 -0.37
CA VAL A 44 19.56 -3.88 0.32
C VAL A 44 18.71 -5.13 0.06
N LEU A 45 17.40 -4.95 -0.02
CA LEU A 45 16.44 -6.03 -0.16
C LEU A 45 15.19 -5.52 -0.86
N LYS A 46 14.60 -6.35 -1.70
CA LYS A 46 13.37 -6.01 -2.43
C LYS A 46 12.36 -7.14 -2.31
N TRP A 47 11.12 -6.78 -1.99
CA TRP A 47 9.97 -7.66 -2.06
C TRP A 47 9.12 -7.25 -3.25
N ASN A 48 9.03 -8.13 -4.25
CA ASN A 48 8.20 -7.93 -5.43
C ASN A 48 6.88 -8.67 -5.24
N LEU A 49 5.79 -7.92 -5.30
CA LEU A 49 4.41 -8.37 -5.21
C LEU A 49 3.83 -8.38 -6.62
N PHE A 50 3.44 -9.55 -7.11
CA PHE A 50 2.92 -9.70 -8.47
C PHE A 50 1.40 -9.83 -8.47
N GLU A 51 0.80 -9.27 -9.52
CA GLU A 51 -0.65 -9.28 -9.73
C GLU A 51 -1.39 -8.78 -8.48
N ALA A 52 -0.97 -7.63 -7.95
CA ALA A 52 -1.50 -7.06 -6.74
C ALA A 52 -2.77 -6.24 -7.01
N TRP A 53 -3.69 -6.15 -6.06
CA TRP A 53 -4.85 -5.24 -6.10
C TRP A 53 -5.36 -4.89 -4.69
N PRO A 54 -5.93 -3.69 -4.48
CA PRO A 54 -6.57 -3.33 -3.23
C PRO A 54 -7.76 -4.25 -2.96
N CYS A 55 -7.81 -4.84 -1.77
CA CYS A 55 -8.95 -5.63 -1.34
C CYS A 55 -9.70 -5.01 -0.16
N LYS A 56 -9.08 -4.08 0.56
CA LYS A 56 -9.70 -3.36 1.67
C LYS A 56 -9.01 -2.02 1.94
N TRP A 57 -9.79 -1.02 2.29
CA TRP A 57 -9.28 0.25 2.83
C TRP A 57 -10.03 0.60 4.11
N THR A 58 -9.28 1.10 5.09
CA THR A 58 -9.82 1.67 6.32
C THR A 58 -9.25 3.07 6.47
N GLY A 59 -10.14 4.07 6.44
CA GLY A 59 -9.77 5.46 6.67
C GLY A 59 -9.36 5.75 8.11
N PRO A 60 -8.89 6.99 8.37
CA PRO A 60 -8.52 7.41 9.71
C PRO A 60 -9.72 7.53 10.64
N ASP A 61 -9.46 7.35 11.95
CA ASP A 61 -10.41 7.71 12.99
C ASP A 61 -10.56 9.24 13.03
N LEU A 62 -11.76 9.74 12.76
CA LEU A 62 -12.04 11.17 12.77
C LEU A 62 -12.62 11.58 14.13
N LYS A 63 -11.75 12.04 15.05
CA LYS A 63 -12.12 12.50 16.40
C LYS A 63 -11.71 13.96 16.59
N ALA A 64 -12.69 14.86 16.72
CA ALA A 64 -12.44 16.29 16.87
C ALA A 64 -11.68 16.67 18.17
N SER A 65 -11.75 15.82 19.20
CA SER A 65 -11.09 16.04 20.49
C SER A 65 -9.71 15.40 20.60
N ALA A 66 -9.27 14.63 19.59
CA ALA A 66 -8.00 13.92 19.61
C ALA A 66 -6.95 14.68 18.80
N ASP A 67 -5.73 14.79 19.33
CA ASP A 67 -4.56 15.34 18.62
C ASP A 67 -3.69 14.18 18.12
N GLU A 68 -4.25 13.44 17.15
CA GLU A 68 -3.63 12.25 16.57
C GLU A 68 -3.46 12.41 15.06
N MET A 69 -2.40 11.81 14.52
CA MET A 69 -2.18 11.78 13.08
C MET A 69 -3.25 10.91 12.40
N ALA A 70 -3.85 11.42 11.32
CA ALA A 70 -4.76 10.65 10.49
C ALA A 70 -4.00 9.53 9.76
N ILE A 71 -4.16 8.28 10.21
CA ILE A 71 -3.57 7.09 9.59
C ILE A 71 -4.63 6.34 8.80
N GLU A 72 -4.36 6.05 7.54
CA GLU A 72 -5.13 5.11 6.73
C GLU A 72 -4.43 3.76 6.61
N THR A 73 -5.22 2.70 6.45
CA THR A 73 -4.74 1.33 6.23
C THR A 73 -5.26 0.83 4.88
N LEU A 74 -4.35 0.33 4.05
CA LEU A 74 -4.66 -0.32 2.78
C LEU A 74 -4.21 -1.78 2.83
N GLU A 75 -5.11 -2.69 2.51
CA GLU A 75 -4.81 -4.11 2.33
C GLU A 75 -4.79 -4.44 0.84
N ILE A 76 -3.70 -5.08 0.41
CA ILE A 76 -3.44 -5.45 -0.97
C ILE A 76 -3.38 -6.97 -1.04
N CYS A 77 -4.24 -7.57 -1.86
CA CYS A 77 -4.14 -8.98 -2.20
C CYS A 77 -3.10 -9.18 -3.29
N ILE A 78 -2.32 -10.26 -3.20
CA ILE A 78 -1.24 -10.60 -4.13
C ILE A 78 -1.34 -12.07 -4.52
N GLU A 79 -0.99 -12.39 -5.77
CA GLU A 79 -0.89 -13.78 -6.22
C GLU A 79 0.48 -14.38 -5.86
N ARG A 80 1.55 -13.59 -5.97
CA ARG A 80 2.92 -14.07 -5.74
C ARG A 80 3.79 -13.02 -5.06
N LEU A 81 4.61 -13.48 -4.12
CA LEU A 81 5.65 -12.72 -3.46
C LEU A 81 7.01 -13.30 -3.87
N GLU A 82 7.94 -12.43 -4.26
CA GLU A 82 9.32 -12.79 -4.53
C GLU A 82 10.26 -11.88 -3.74
N THR A 83 11.21 -12.48 -3.02
CA THR A 83 12.23 -11.75 -2.28
C THR A 83 13.53 -11.79 -3.07
N GLN A 84 14.06 -10.61 -3.40
CA GLN A 84 15.31 -10.43 -4.13
C GLN A 84 16.31 -9.71 -3.24
N LYS A 85 17.48 -10.32 -3.01
CA LYS A 85 18.61 -9.64 -2.39
C LYS A 85 19.29 -8.77 -3.45
N VAL A 86 19.57 -7.51 -3.09
CA VAL A 86 20.31 -6.57 -3.92
C VAL A 86 21.79 -6.58 -3.53
#